data_AF-A0A1I2HS83-F1
#
_entry.id   AF-A0A1I2HS83-F1
#
_cell.length_a   1.000
_cell.length_b   1.000
_cell.length_c   1.000
_cell.angle_alpha   90.00
_cell.angle_beta   90.00
_cell.angle_gamma   90.00
#
_symmetry.space_group_name_H-M   'P 1'
#
loop_
_entity.id
_entity.type
_entity.pdbx_description
1 polymer ?
#
loop_
_entity_poly.entity_id
_entity_poly.type
_entity_poly.pdbx_seq_one_letter_code
_entity_poly.pdbx_strand_id
1 'polypeptide(L)'
;MNRHIRLDDLDHTPYKELIQSLTVQWVRAELPHQGLTYGDYQTDIRILLLTTQNPDRTRALVQAVLAQATKLNKTSGWVEEELKFEGMIEGADRTDFLRFELQQAPALDDQLLDRYNERMNRFATPSE
;
A
#
# COMPACT_ATOMS: atom_id res chain seq x y z
N MET A 1 3.41 -4.59 -26.61
CA MET A 1 2.08 -4.91 -26.02
C MET A 1 2.33 -5.47 -24.63
N ASN A 2 2.03 -4.71 -23.58
CA ASN A 2 2.13 -5.22 -22.21
C ASN A 2 0.95 -6.17 -21.97
N ARG A 3 1.25 -7.44 -21.70
CA ARG A 3 0.23 -8.42 -21.30
C ARG A 3 -0.31 -8.01 -19.95
N HIS A 4 -1.64 -7.94 -19.84
CA HIS A 4 -2.32 -7.72 -18.57
C HIS A 4 -2.07 -8.91 -17.64
N ILE A 5 -1.72 -8.64 -16.38
CA ILE A 5 -1.49 -9.63 -15.34
C ILE A 5 -2.84 -10.20 -14.92
N ARG A 6 -2.99 -11.52 -15.05
CA ARG A 6 -4.19 -12.26 -14.66
C ARG A 6 -3.98 -12.96 -13.34
N LEU A 7 -5.09 -13.36 -12.71
CA LEU A 7 -5.06 -14.12 -11.47
C LEU A 7 -4.18 -15.38 -11.59
N ASP A 8 -4.31 -16.12 -12.69
CA ASP A 8 -3.52 -17.34 -12.94
C ASP A 8 -2.02 -17.06 -13.11
N ASP A 9 -1.65 -15.85 -13.56
CA ASP A 9 -0.25 -15.48 -13.72
C ASP A 9 0.45 -15.35 -12.35
N LEU A 10 -0.29 -15.07 -11.26
CA LEU A 10 0.27 -14.82 -9.93
C LEU A 10 0.94 -16.05 -9.30
N ASP A 11 0.60 -17.25 -9.75
CA ASP A 11 1.18 -18.50 -9.26
C ASP A 11 2.43 -18.94 -10.05
N HIS A 12 2.84 -18.13 -11.03
CA HIS A 12 4.01 -18.35 -11.87
C HIS A 12 5.07 -17.26 -11.70
N THR A 13 6.33 -17.59 -11.97
CA THR A 13 7.43 -16.62 -12.07
C THR A 13 7.17 -15.69 -13.26
N PRO A 14 7.39 -14.36 -13.11
CA PRO A 14 8.06 -13.67 -11.99
C PRO A 14 7.15 -13.23 -10.84
N TYR A 15 5.82 -13.31 -10.99
CA TYR A 15 4.89 -12.70 -10.04
C TYR A 15 4.85 -13.43 -8.70
N LYS A 16 4.93 -14.76 -8.70
CA LYS A 16 5.02 -15.56 -7.47
C LYS A 16 6.20 -15.16 -6.60
N GLU A 17 7.38 -15.01 -7.20
CA GLU A 17 8.61 -14.61 -6.50
C GLU A 17 8.51 -13.18 -5.95
N LEU A 18 7.92 -12.26 -6.73
CA LEU A 18 7.65 -10.91 -6.26
C LEU A 18 6.75 -10.92 -5.01
N ILE A 19 5.60 -11.60 -5.08
CA ILE A 19 4.64 -11.69 -3.96
C ILE A 19 5.34 -12.26 -2.73
N GLN A 20 6.08 -13.36 -2.87
CA GLN A 20 6.82 -13.96 -1.77
C GLN A 20 7.85 -13.00 -1.18
N SER A 21 8.62 -12.30 -2.02
CA SER A 21 9.64 -11.36 -1.58
C SER A 21 9.06 -10.17 -0.80
N LEU A 22 7.91 -9.64 -1.24
CA LEU A 22 7.21 -8.54 -0.58
C LEU A 22 6.55 -9.00 0.72
N THR A 23 6.01 -10.23 0.75
CA THR A 23 5.44 -10.81 1.97
C THR A 23 6.51 -10.99 3.04
N VAL A 24 7.69 -11.49 2.67
CA VAL A 24 8.83 -11.63 3.58
C VAL A 24 9.30 -10.26 4.08
N GLN A 25 9.30 -9.22 3.23
CA GLN A 25 9.62 -7.85 3.67
C GLN A 25 8.63 -7.35 4.72
N TRP A 26 7.33 -7.59 4.54
CA TRP A 26 6.31 -7.22 5.52
C TRP A 26 6.52 -7.94 6.85
N VAL A 27 6.74 -9.26 6.83
CA VAL A 27 7.04 -10.03 8.05
C VAL A 27 8.27 -9.48 8.78
N ARG A 28 9.33 -9.13 8.03
CA ARG A 28 10.57 -8.58 8.59
C ARG A 28 10.46 -7.15 9.08
N ALA A 29 9.36 -6.45 8.77
CA ALA A 29 9.08 -5.16 9.39
C ALA A 29 8.70 -5.28 10.87
N GLU A 30 8.40 -6.50 11.35
CA GLU A 30 8.13 -6.83 12.76
C GLU A 30 7.04 -5.94 13.40
N LEU A 31 6.10 -5.46 12.59
CA LEU A 31 4.98 -4.62 13.03
C LEU A 31 4.00 -5.45 13.88
N PRO A 32 3.29 -4.82 14.84
CA PRO A 32 2.23 -5.49 15.58
C PRO A 32 1.18 -6.08 14.62
N HIS A 33 1.07 -7.42 14.59
CA HIS A 33 0.32 -8.12 13.54
C HIS A 33 -1.20 -8.05 13.69
N GLN A 34 -1.73 -7.78 14.89
CA GLN A 34 -3.18 -7.65 15.18
C GLN A 34 -4.06 -8.80 14.63
N GLY A 35 -3.53 -10.02 14.61
CA GLY A 35 -4.24 -11.20 14.10
C GLY A 35 -4.05 -11.47 12.61
N LEU A 36 -3.38 -10.60 11.85
CA LEU A 36 -2.99 -10.89 10.47
C LEU A 36 -1.94 -12.00 10.40
N THR A 37 -2.11 -12.85 9.40
CA THR A 37 -1.26 -14.01 9.11
C THR A 37 -0.42 -13.76 7.87
N TYR A 38 0.57 -14.64 7.63
CA TYR A 38 1.34 -14.62 6.39
C TYR A 38 0.45 -14.72 5.13
N GLY A 39 -0.64 -15.50 5.20
CA GLY A 39 -1.58 -15.66 4.09
C GLY A 39 -2.37 -14.38 3.78
N ASP A 40 -2.66 -13.58 4.79
CA ASP A 40 -3.36 -12.30 4.62
C ASP A 40 -2.45 -11.31 3.89
N TYR A 41 -1.19 -11.20 4.31
CA TYR A 41 -0.18 -10.38 3.61
C TYR A 41 -0.01 -10.78 2.15
N GLN A 42 0.04 -12.09 1.85
CA GLN A 42 0.12 -12.58 0.48
C GLN A 42 -1.11 -12.16 -0.33
N THR A 43 -2.30 -12.25 0.27
CA THR A 43 -3.57 -11.90 -0.37
C THR A 43 -3.62 -10.42 -0.72
N ASP A 44 -3.23 -9.55 0.21
CA ASP A 44 -3.19 -8.10 -0.02
C ASP A 44 -2.20 -7.72 -1.13
N ILE A 45 -1.01 -8.33 -1.14
CA ILE A 45 -0.02 -8.07 -2.19
C ILE A 45 -0.50 -8.58 -3.56
N ARG A 46 -1.20 -9.73 -3.61
CA ARG A 46 -1.81 -10.25 -4.84
C ARG A 46 -2.86 -9.29 -5.39
N ILE A 47 -3.76 -8.82 -4.53
CA ILE A 47 -4.80 -7.85 -4.89
C ILE A 47 -4.15 -6.57 -5.42
N LEU A 48 -3.16 -6.02 -4.71
CA LEU A 48 -2.47 -4.80 -5.13
C LEU A 48 -1.76 -4.96 -6.49
N LEU A 49 -1.15 -6.12 -6.75
CA LEU A 49 -0.52 -6.41 -8.03
C LEU A 49 -1.54 -6.47 -9.18
N LEU A 50 -2.71 -7.05 -8.93
CA LEU A 50 -3.80 -7.07 -9.91
C LEU A 50 -4.42 -5.68 -10.11
N THR A 51 -4.43 -4.83 -9.10
CA THR A 51 -4.95 -3.46 -9.22
C THR A 51 -3.97 -2.56 -9.99
N THR A 52 -2.69 -2.59 -9.64
CA THR A 52 -1.66 -1.73 -10.26
C THR A 52 -1.24 -2.21 -11.64
N GLN A 53 -1.39 -3.52 -11.92
CA GLN A 53 -0.95 -4.15 -13.17
C GLN A 53 0.54 -3.91 -13.47
N ASN A 54 1.33 -3.61 -12.44
CA ASN A 54 2.73 -3.22 -12.58
C ASN A 54 3.54 -3.70 -11.36
N PRO A 55 4.47 -4.67 -11.56
CA PRO A 55 5.35 -5.21 -10.51
C PRO A 55 6.18 -4.18 -9.77
N ASP A 56 6.78 -3.24 -10.50
CA ASP A 56 7.68 -2.24 -9.92
C ASP A 56 6.90 -1.21 -9.13
N ARG A 57 5.72 -0.83 -9.64
CA ARG A 57 4.77 0.02 -8.92
C ARG A 57 4.28 -0.64 -7.64
N THR A 58 3.85 -1.90 -7.71
CA THR A 58 3.44 -2.68 -6.53
C THR A 58 4.55 -2.70 -5.48
N ARG A 59 5.78 -2.98 -5.90
CA ARG A 59 6.95 -2.99 -5.00
C ARG A 59 7.13 -1.63 -4.32
N ALA A 60 7.10 -0.54 -5.09
CA ALA A 60 7.28 0.80 -4.57
C ALA A 60 6.19 1.18 -3.53
N LEU A 61 4.93 0.84 -3.81
CA LEU A 61 3.81 1.08 -2.88
C LEU A 61 4.01 0.31 -1.57
N VAL A 62 4.25 -1.00 -1.64
CA VAL A 62 4.46 -1.84 -0.44
C VAL A 62 5.63 -1.33 0.38
N GLN A 63 6.76 -1.00 -0.26
CA GLN A 63 7.93 -0.50 0.45
C GLN A 63 7.69 0.85 1.10
N ALA A 64 7.01 1.78 0.43
CA ALA A 64 6.71 3.09 0.99
C ALA A 64 5.75 3.01 2.19
N VAL A 65 4.70 2.19 2.09
CA VAL A 65 3.74 2.00 3.20
C VAL A 65 4.42 1.31 4.38
N LEU A 66 5.23 0.27 4.16
CA LEU A 66 5.98 -0.40 5.23
C LEU A 66 6.98 0.55 5.91
N ALA A 67 7.74 1.32 5.13
CA ALA A 67 8.69 2.28 5.68
C ALA A 67 7.99 3.35 6.54
N GLN A 68 6.83 3.84 6.09
CA GLN A 68 6.03 4.78 6.86
C GLN A 68 5.45 4.14 8.13
N ALA A 69 4.94 2.90 8.04
CA ALA A 69 4.43 2.17 9.19
C ALA A 69 5.50 1.98 10.26
N THR A 70 6.71 1.56 9.88
CA THR A 70 7.85 1.44 10.79
C THR A 70 8.20 2.79 11.41
N LYS A 71 8.29 3.87 10.60
CA LYS A 71 8.64 5.21 11.09
C LYS A 71 7.63 5.77 12.09
N LEU A 72 6.35 5.48 11.88
CA LEU A 72 5.24 6.00 12.69
C LEU A 72 4.73 4.99 13.73
N ASN A 73 5.46 3.87 13.92
CA ASN A 73 5.10 2.79 14.84
C ASN A 73 3.64 2.29 14.67
N LYS A 74 3.23 2.09 13.41
CA LYS A 74 1.89 1.60 13.05
C LYS A 74 1.85 0.06 13.07
N THR A 75 0.64 -0.49 12.96
CA THR A 75 0.40 -1.94 12.98
C THR A 75 0.38 -2.53 11.57
N SER A 76 0.43 -3.86 11.44
CA SER A 76 0.20 -4.51 10.14
C SER A 76 -1.21 -4.25 9.60
N GLY A 77 -2.23 -4.10 10.48
CA GLY A 77 -3.58 -3.74 10.06
C GLY A 77 -3.63 -2.36 9.37
N TRP A 78 -2.87 -1.40 9.89
CA TRP A 78 -2.72 -0.10 9.23
C TRP A 78 -2.05 -0.22 7.85
N VAL A 79 -1.06 -1.12 7.68
CA VAL A 79 -0.44 -1.37 6.37
C VAL A 79 -1.45 -1.95 5.38
N GLU A 80 -2.27 -2.93 5.79
CA GLU A 80 -3.35 -3.48 4.97
C GLU A 80 -4.31 -2.37 4.49
N GLU A 81 -4.79 -1.53 5.41
CA GLU A 81 -5.69 -0.40 5.11
C GLU A 81 -5.07 0.57 4.09
N GLU A 82 -3.79 0.92 4.29
CA GLU A 82 -3.12 1.86 3.40
C GLU A 82 -2.77 1.24 2.04
N LEU A 83 -2.46 -0.06 1.94
CA LEU A 83 -2.30 -0.71 0.64
C LEU A 83 -3.62 -0.78 -0.14
N LYS A 84 -4.75 -0.98 0.54
CA LYS A 84 -6.09 -0.90 -0.09
C LYS A 84 -6.36 0.52 -0.59
N PHE A 85 -6.05 1.53 0.21
CA PHE A 85 -6.15 2.94 -0.21
C PHE A 85 -5.29 3.22 -1.44
N GLU A 86 -4.02 2.84 -1.42
CA GLU A 86 -3.08 3.05 -2.52
C GLU A 86 -3.53 2.35 -3.81
N GLY A 87 -4.09 1.15 -3.71
CA GLY A 87 -4.72 0.47 -4.85
C GLY A 87 -5.94 1.21 -5.38
N MET A 88 -6.81 1.73 -4.50
CA MET A 88 -8.02 2.45 -4.90
C MET A 88 -7.73 3.74 -5.67
N ILE A 89 -6.68 4.46 -5.28
CA ILE A 89 -6.30 5.72 -5.93
C ILE A 89 -5.32 5.53 -7.10
N GLU A 90 -4.95 4.28 -7.42
CA GLU A 90 -4.02 4.02 -8.51
C GLU A 90 -4.65 4.46 -9.85
N GLY A 91 -3.93 5.32 -10.58
CA GLY A 91 -4.43 5.95 -11.81
C GLY A 91 -5.23 7.24 -11.60
N ALA A 92 -5.52 7.63 -10.35
CA ALA A 92 -6.05 8.95 -10.01
C ALA A 92 -4.93 9.91 -9.58
N ASP A 93 -5.18 11.22 -9.70
CA ASP A 93 -4.30 12.20 -9.06
C ASP A 93 -4.50 12.14 -7.54
N ARG A 94 -3.42 11.81 -6.82
CA ARG A 94 -3.43 11.70 -5.35
C ARG A 94 -3.90 12.99 -4.69
N THR A 95 -3.40 14.12 -5.15
CA THR A 95 -3.65 15.42 -4.51
C THR A 95 -5.12 15.77 -4.64
N ASP A 96 -5.68 15.58 -5.83
CA ASP A 96 -7.09 15.84 -6.08
C ASP A 96 -7.97 14.86 -5.30
N PHE A 97 -7.62 13.58 -5.24
CA PHE A 97 -8.37 12.58 -4.46
C PHE A 97 -8.38 12.91 -2.97
N LEU A 98 -7.21 13.20 -2.38
CA LEU A 98 -7.09 13.52 -0.96
C LEU A 98 -7.77 14.84 -0.60
N ARG A 99 -7.71 15.85 -1.49
CA ARG A 99 -8.47 17.09 -1.32
C ARG A 99 -9.97 16.85 -1.37
N PHE A 100 -10.43 16.00 -2.29
CA PHE A 100 -11.82 15.62 -2.38
C PHE A 100 -12.29 14.89 -1.11
N GLU A 101 -11.51 13.95 -0.57
CA GLU A 101 -11.78 13.26 0.71
C GLU A 101 -11.96 14.28 1.86
N LEU A 102 -11.07 15.28 1.96
CA LEU A 102 -11.20 16.36 2.95
C LEU A 102 -12.47 17.20 2.74
N GLN A 103 -12.84 17.52 1.51
CA GLN A 103 -14.02 18.33 1.20
C GLN A 103 -15.34 17.60 1.49
N GLN A 104 -15.37 16.28 1.36
CA GLN A 104 -16.55 15.46 1.63
C GLN A 104 -16.66 15.03 3.10
N ALA A 105 -15.66 15.32 3.92
CA ALA A 105 -15.68 14.92 5.33
C ALA A 105 -16.78 15.67 6.10
N PRO A 106 -17.62 14.96 6.89
CA PRO A 106 -18.69 15.59 7.65
C PRO A 106 -18.16 16.52 8.76
N ALA A 107 -16.93 16.28 9.21
CA ALA A 107 -16.20 17.13 10.13
C ALA A 107 -14.69 17.03 9.83
N LEU A 108 -13.98 18.15 10.00
CA LEU A 108 -12.52 18.18 9.96
C LEU A 108 -12.00 18.04 11.39
N ASP A 109 -11.52 16.86 11.73
CA ASP A 109 -10.83 16.59 12.99
C ASP A 109 -9.33 16.40 12.76
N ASP A 110 -8.56 16.45 13.85
CA ASP A 110 -7.10 16.31 13.82
C ASP A 110 -6.68 14.96 13.23
N GLN A 111 -7.44 13.89 13.50
CA GLN A 111 -7.14 12.55 13.00
C GLN A 111 -7.26 12.44 11.47
N LEU A 112 -8.23 13.13 10.86
CA LEU A 112 -8.36 13.22 9.42
C LEU A 112 -7.21 14.03 8.80
N LEU A 113 -6.87 15.16 9.41
CA LEU A 113 -5.76 16.01 8.93
C LEU A 113 -4.41 15.29 9.04
N ASP A 114 -4.19 14.55 10.13
CA ASP A 114 -3.00 13.72 10.30
C ASP A 114 -2.90 12.65 9.22
N ARG A 115 -3.98 11.91 8.95
CA ARG A 115 -4.01 10.91 7.87
C ARG A 115 -3.77 11.54 6.49
N TYR A 116 -4.35 12.70 6.21
CA TYR A 116 -4.09 13.43 4.98
C TYR A 116 -2.59 13.77 4.85
N ASN A 117 -1.99 14.32 5.91
CA ASN A 117 -0.57 14.67 5.92
C ASN A 117 0.33 13.44 5.78
N GLU A 118 0.01 12.33 6.45
CA GLU A 118 0.72 11.06 6.31
C GLU A 118 0.68 10.57 4.85
N ARG A 119 -0.50 10.58 4.21
CA ARG A 119 -0.67 10.12 2.81
C ARG A 119 -0.03 11.05 1.78
N MET A 120 -0.05 12.37 2.01
CA MET A 120 0.60 13.35 1.13
C MET A 120 2.12 13.21 1.15
N ASN A 121 2.71 12.98 2.33
CA ASN A 121 4.16 12.96 2.48
C ASN A 121 4.81 11.59 2.25
N ARG A 122 4.02 10.54 2.00
CA ARG A 122 4.50 9.15 1.81
C ARG A 122 5.54 8.98 0.71
N PHE A 123 5.37 9.71 -0.40
CA PHE A 123 6.24 9.66 -1.58
C PHE A 123 7.02 10.96 -1.80
N ALA A 124 6.96 11.91 -0.85
CA ALA A 124 7.74 13.12 -0.94
C ALA A 124 9.22 12.75 -0.72
N THR A 125 10.07 13.11 -1.68
CA THR A 125 11.52 13.06 -1.50
C THR A 125 11.86 13.90 -0.27
N PRO A 126 12.73 13.44 0.65
CA PRO A 126 13.25 14.31 1.70
C PRO A 126 13.84 15.54 1.00
N SER A 127 13.35 16.73 1.35
CA SER A 127 14.05 17.96 0.96
C SER A 127 15.43 17.89 1.60
N GLU A 128 16.48 17.83 0.78
CA GLU A 128 17.87 18.03 1.21
C GLU A 128 18.07 19.42 1.84
#